data_AF-A0A5M3XG66-F1
#
_entry.id   AF-A0A5M3XG66-F1
#
_cell.length_a   1.000
_cell.length_b   1.000
_cell.length_c   1.000
_cell.angle_alpha   90.00
_cell.angle_beta   90.00
_cell.angle_gamma   90.00
#
_symmetry.space_group_name_H-M   'P 1'
#
loop_
_entity.id
_entity.type
_entity.pdbx_description
1 polymer ?
#
loop_
_entity_poly.entity_id
_entity_poly.type
_entity_poly.pdbx_seq_one_letter_code
_entity_poly.pdbx_strand_id
1 'polypeptide(L)'
;MIRPAVALIGSFRQHYPHVLAAAQVFLDNGIAVKSPPMSWITNPGREFVRFASDPPRSSDHAIQAGTLEKIFASDFVYVVNPGGYIGRTTAYELGRVRERGLAVFYAEPPEDLPIDVPEGTVVSALDLAIAIGRGTGVRPRPIRRPRVAALPTADIVIFTIRLGRLHVLLVKRGTDPFRGKLALPGGFVRPGESLEDTAMRELKEETGLDSSGIRLRQLHTYSHPQRDPRGRIVTTAFLAIAPNLPEVTGATDAYRADWVEVEESLWQNGGRLAFDHGVILQEGLERARQLLEHTTVGLDFCGKHFTISELREVYEAVWGVKVNPQNFQRKVRNTTGFVVKTKEKRTSRPGAPAELFRRGTAHILYPPMMRPGQQQRTRRENQPTNMV
;
A
#
# COMPACT_ATOMS: atom_id res chain seq x y z
N MET A 1 -39.39 20.48 -15.20
CA MET A 1 -38.51 19.31 -15.37
C MET A 1 -37.33 19.73 -16.22
N ILE A 2 -36.09 19.54 -15.76
CA ILE A 2 -34.90 19.88 -16.55
C ILE A 2 -34.88 18.93 -17.76
N ARG A 3 -34.80 19.47 -18.98
CA ARG A 3 -34.70 18.64 -20.20
C ARG A 3 -33.28 18.06 -20.25
N PRO A 4 -33.12 16.74 -20.49
CA PRO A 4 -31.81 16.14 -20.68
C PRO A 4 -31.10 16.76 -21.89
N ALA A 5 -29.78 16.81 -21.84
CA ALA A 5 -28.94 17.41 -22.85
C ALA A 5 -27.85 16.44 -23.35
N VAL A 6 -27.64 16.43 -24.66
CA VAL A 6 -26.64 15.61 -25.35
C VAL A 6 -25.61 16.49 -26.07
N ALA A 7 -24.37 16.05 -26.08
CA ALA A 7 -23.38 16.51 -27.05
C ALA A 7 -23.07 15.39 -28.04
N LEU A 8 -23.20 15.68 -29.32
CA LEU A 8 -22.78 14.79 -30.39
C LEU A 8 -21.34 15.09 -30.77
N ILE A 9 -20.52 14.05 -30.82
CA ILE A 9 -19.14 14.13 -31.29
C ILE A 9 -18.92 13.12 -32.42
N GLY A 10 -17.96 13.38 -33.28
CA GLY A 10 -17.67 12.55 -34.44
C GLY A 10 -16.84 13.31 -35.46
N SER A 11 -16.47 12.67 -36.56
CA SER A 11 -15.77 13.36 -37.63
C SER A 11 -16.72 14.28 -38.39
N PHE A 12 -16.89 15.53 -37.93
CA PHE A 12 -17.75 16.51 -38.61
C PHE A 12 -17.30 16.75 -40.05
N ARG A 13 -16.00 16.61 -40.35
CA ARG A 13 -15.51 16.73 -41.73
C ARG A 13 -16.04 15.62 -42.65
N GLN A 14 -16.12 14.39 -42.17
CA GLN A 14 -16.47 13.22 -43.00
C GLN A 14 -17.96 12.85 -42.91
N HIS A 15 -18.58 13.09 -41.76
CA HIS A 15 -19.89 12.53 -41.42
C HIS A 15 -20.88 13.58 -40.88
N TYR A 16 -20.71 14.87 -41.19
CA TYR A 16 -21.65 15.90 -40.71
C TYR A 16 -23.13 15.61 -40.98
N PRO A 17 -23.53 15.09 -42.16
CA PRO A 17 -24.94 14.75 -42.40
C PRO A 17 -25.48 13.71 -41.41
N HIS A 18 -24.68 12.71 -41.03
CA HIS A 18 -25.07 11.71 -40.04
C HIS A 18 -25.19 12.33 -38.64
N VAL A 19 -24.30 13.29 -38.32
CA VAL A 19 -24.35 14.02 -37.04
C VAL A 19 -25.61 14.87 -36.96
N LEU A 20 -25.97 15.57 -38.03
CA LEU A 20 -27.21 16.36 -38.09
C LEU A 20 -28.45 15.46 -37.97
N ALA A 21 -28.46 14.31 -38.64
CA ALA A 21 -29.56 13.36 -38.55
C ALA A 21 -29.74 12.83 -37.10
N ALA A 22 -28.64 12.42 -36.44
CA ALA A 22 -28.69 11.98 -35.05
C ALA A 22 -29.11 13.11 -34.10
N ALA A 23 -28.63 14.34 -34.33
CA ALA A 23 -29.03 15.51 -33.54
C ALA A 23 -30.53 15.79 -33.66
N GLN A 24 -31.08 15.68 -34.88
CA GLN A 24 -32.52 15.85 -35.11
C GLN A 24 -33.34 14.81 -34.35
N VAL A 25 -32.92 13.55 -34.34
CA VAL A 25 -33.58 12.49 -33.55
C VAL A 25 -33.66 12.85 -32.07
N PHE A 26 -32.58 13.36 -31.47
CA PHE A 26 -32.61 13.79 -30.07
C PHE A 26 -33.54 14.99 -29.84
N LEU A 27 -33.51 15.99 -30.73
CA LEU A 27 -34.37 17.16 -30.67
C LEU A 27 -35.86 16.79 -30.75
N ASP A 28 -36.23 15.92 -31.70
CA ASP A 28 -37.60 15.44 -31.91
C ASP A 28 -38.13 14.67 -30.70
N ASN A 29 -37.24 14.09 -29.90
CA ASN A 29 -37.54 13.38 -28.66
C ASN A 29 -37.37 14.24 -27.39
N GLY A 30 -37.27 15.57 -27.53
CA GLY A 30 -37.25 16.51 -26.41
C GLY A 30 -35.92 16.58 -25.64
N ILE A 31 -34.84 16.05 -26.20
CA ILE A 31 -33.48 16.10 -25.64
C ILE A 31 -32.73 17.28 -26.27
N ALA A 32 -32.18 18.17 -25.45
CA ALA A 32 -31.47 19.35 -25.93
C ALA A 32 -30.09 18.98 -26.53
N VAL A 33 -29.75 19.51 -27.70
CA VAL A 33 -28.42 19.30 -28.32
C VAL A 33 -27.52 20.50 -28.00
N LYS A 34 -26.42 20.28 -27.27
CA LYS A 34 -25.45 21.35 -26.90
C LYS A 34 -24.29 21.49 -27.89
N SER A 35 -23.97 20.42 -28.62
CA SER A 35 -22.95 20.38 -29.65
C SER A 35 -23.34 19.32 -30.69
N PRO A 36 -23.13 19.54 -32.01
CA PRO A 36 -22.64 20.78 -32.65
C PRO A 36 -23.69 21.91 -32.66
N PRO A 37 -23.35 23.15 -33.08
CA PRO A 37 -24.27 24.30 -33.09
C PRO A 37 -25.33 24.29 -34.22
N MET A 38 -25.52 23.16 -34.92
CA MET A 38 -26.53 22.98 -35.98
C MET A 38 -26.48 24.02 -37.13
N SER A 39 -25.28 24.47 -37.52
CA SER A 39 -25.08 25.39 -38.65
C SER A 39 -24.09 24.83 -39.68
N TRP A 40 -24.03 25.40 -40.89
CA TRP A 40 -23.18 24.84 -41.95
C TRP A 40 -21.68 25.08 -41.70
N ILE A 41 -20.84 24.20 -42.25
CA ILE A 41 -19.38 24.32 -42.19
C ILE A 41 -18.92 25.41 -43.17
N THR A 42 -18.07 26.34 -42.72
CA THR A 42 -17.62 27.49 -43.52
C THR A 42 -16.25 27.32 -44.17
N ASN A 43 -15.48 26.31 -43.74
CA ASN A 43 -14.09 26.10 -44.16
C ASN A 43 -13.84 24.65 -44.63
N PRO A 44 -14.55 24.16 -45.66
CA PRO A 44 -14.35 22.80 -46.16
C PRO A 44 -12.88 22.59 -46.56
N GLY A 45 -12.28 21.47 -46.10
CA GLY A 45 -10.91 21.05 -46.46
C GLY A 45 -9.82 21.36 -45.43
N ARG A 46 -10.08 22.21 -44.42
CA ARG A 46 -9.15 22.40 -43.29
C ARG A 46 -9.21 21.23 -42.29
N GLU A 47 -8.15 21.07 -41.49
CA GLU A 47 -8.09 20.05 -40.44
C GLU A 47 -9.08 20.36 -39.30
N PHE A 48 -9.16 21.63 -38.87
CA PHE A 48 -10.13 22.11 -37.90
C PHE A 48 -11.41 22.61 -38.58
N VAL A 49 -12.58 22.08 -38.18
CA VAL A 49 -13.89 22.47 -38.72
C VAL A 49 -14.38 23.73 -38.02
N ARG A 50 -14.84 24.71 -38.80
CA ARG A 50 -15.56 25.91 -38.32
C ARG A 50 -16.99 25.92 -38.85
N PHE A 51 -17.89 26.34 -37.98
CA PHE A 51 -19.31 26.52 -38.26
C PHE A 51 -19.64 27.99 -38.53
N ALA A 52 -20.72 28.25 -39.26
CA ALA A 52 -21.18 29.61 -39.55
C ALA A 52 -21.55 30.40 -38.29
N SER A 53 -21.93 29.71 -37.23
CA SER A 53 -22.22 30.28 -35.92
C SER A 53 -20.99 30.56 -35.06
N ASP A 54 -19.79 30.16 -35.49
CA ASP A 54 -18.58 30.37 -34.68
C ASP A 54 -18.14 31.84 -34.72
N PRO A 55 -17.60 32.39 -33.61
CA PRO A 55 -17.14 33.76 -33.59
C PRO A 55 -15.99 33.98 -34.59
N PRO A 56 -16.11 34.91 -35.55
CA PRO A 56 -15.17 35.01 -36.68
C PRO A 56 -13.73 35.37 -36.26
N ARG A 57 -13.55 36.02 -35.11
CA ARG A 57 -12.24 36.46 -34.59
C ARG A 57 -11.61 35.50 -33.57
N SER A 58 -12.28 34.40 -33.20
CA SER A 58 -11.71 33.43 -32.26
C SER A 58 -10.67 32.54 -32.93
N SER A 59 -9.65 32.12 -32.17
CA SER A 59 -8.70 31.09 -32.61
C SER A 59 -9.35 29.70 -32.61
N ASP A 60 -8.80 28.77 -33.39
CA ASP A 60 -9.30 27.38 -33.42
C ASP A 60 -9.23 26.72 -32.03
N HIS A 61 -8.17 27.02 -31.26
CA HIS A 61 -8.05 26.58 -29.87
C HIS A 61 -9.17 27.12 -28.97
N ALA A 62 -9.53 28.40 -29.09
CA ALA A 62 -10.62 28.99 -28.31
C ALA A 62 -11.97 28.39 -28.68
N ILE A 63 -12.20 28.10 -29.96
CA ILE A 63 -13.41 27.40 -30.44
C ILE A 63 -13.44 25.97 -29.87
N GLN A 64 -12.33 25.22 -29.94
CA GLN A 64 -12.24 23.86 -29.38
C GLN A 64 -12.48 23.85 -27.86
N ALA A 65 -11.95 24.83 -27.13
CA ALA A 65 -12.18 24.96 -25.69
C ALA A 65 -13.67 25.19 -25.37
N GLY A 66 -14.33 26.12 -26.09
CA GLY A 66 -15.76 26.36 -25.95
C GLY A 66 -16.61 25.14 -26.33
N THR A 67 -16.20 24.37 -27.34
CA THR A 67 -16.86 23.11 -27.70
C THR A 67 -16.73 22.08 -26.58
N LEU A 68 -15.55 21.92 -25.99
CA LEU A 68 -15.36 21.04 -24.83
C LEU A 68 -16.21 21.45 -23.63
N GLU A 69 -16.36 22.75 -23.35
CA GLU A 69 -17.25 23.23 -22.29
C GLU A 69 -18.71 22.83 -22.53
N LYS A 70 -19.20 22.94 -23.78
CA LYS A 70 -20.55 22.47 -24.16
C LYS A 70 -20.69 20.96 -24.03
N ILE A 71 -19.68 20.20 -24.43
CA ILE A 71 -19.62 18.74 -24.25
C ILE A 71 -19.73 18.41 -22.76
N PHE A 72 -18.94 19.06 -21.90
CA PHE A 72 -18.93 18.78 -20.47
C PHE A 72 -20.18 19.24 -19.73
N ALA A 73 -20.91 20.21 -20.28
CA ALA A 73 -22.18 20.64 -19.73
C ALA A 73 -23.34 19.71 -20.11
N SER A 74 -23.14 18.71 -20.97
CA SER A 74 -24.18 17.76 -21.39
C SER A 74 -24.34 16.62 -20.38
N ASP A 75 -25.52 16.03 -20.31
CA ASP A 75 -25.79 14.88 -19.44
C ASP A 75 -25.13 13.60 -19.98
N PHE A 76 -24.99 13.50 -21.31
CA PHE A 76 -24.29 12.42 -21.99
C PHE A 76 -23.72 12.86 -23.34
N VAL A 77 -22.84 12.02 -23.88
CA VAL A 77 -22.19 12.17 -25.18
C VAL A 77 -22.64 11.03 -26.10
N TYR A 78 -22.97 11.36 -27.34
CA TYR A 78 -23.30 10.40 -28.38
C TYR A 78 -22.29 10.52 -29.53
N VAL A 79 -21.56 9.45 -29.80
CA VAL A 79 -20.54 9.37 -30.83
C VAL A 79 -21.18 8.93 -32.13
N VAL A 80 -21.06 9.76 -33.16
CA VAL A 80 -21.55 9.47 -34.50
C VAL A 80 -20.36 9.05 -35.36
N ASN A 81 -20.23 7.74 -35.55
CA ASN A 81 -19.09 7.09 -36.20
C ASN A 81 -19.52 6.04 -37.25
N PRO A 82 -20.11 6.44 -38.38
CA PRO A 82 -20.44 5.51 -39.46
C PRO A 82 -19.23 4.72 -39.92
N GLY A 83 -19.37 3.40 -40.08
CA GLY A 83 -18.27 2.49 -40.41
C GLY A 83 -17.20 2.42 -39.32
N GLY A 84 -17.55 2.72 -38.07
CA GLY A 84 -16.64 2.65 -36.93
C GLY A 84 -15.56 3.73 -36.85
N TYR A 85 -15.55 4.74 -37.73
CA TYR A 85 -14.48 5.76 -37.77
C TYR A 85 -14.63 6.86 -36.71
N ILE A 86 -13.62 7.02 -35.85
CA ILE A 86 -13.56 8.04 -34.80
C ILE A 86 -12.66 9.22 -35.21
N GLY A 87 -11.43 8.94 -35.63
CA GLY A 87 -10.43 9.95 -35.96
C GLY A 87 -9.80 10.67 -34.76
N ARG A 88 -8.72 11.42 -35.03
CA ARG A 88 -7.84 12.02 -33.99
C ARG A 88 -8.54 13.01 -33.05
N THR A 89 -9.31 13.95 -33.59
CA THR A 89 -9.96 15.00 -32.79
C THR A 89 -11.05 14.42 -31.87
N THR A 90 -11.89 13.54 -32.40
CA THR A 90 -12.93 12.86 -31.61
C THR A 90 -12.31 11.92 -30.57
N ALA A 91 -11.17 11.29 -30.87
CA ALA A 91 -10.41 10.51 -29.87
C ALA A 91 -9.94 11.38 -28.69
N TYR A 92 -9.43 12.58 -28.98
CA TYR A 92 -9.06 13.55 -27.94
C TYR A 92 -10.27 13.94 -27.08
N GLU A 93 -11.38 14.31 -27.70
CA GLU A 93 -12.62 14.64 -27.00
C GLU A 93 -13.12 13.48 -26.14
N LEU A 94 -13.14 12.26 -26.69
CA LEU A 94 -13.49 11.03 -25.97
C LEU A 94 -12.61 10.80 -24.74
N GLY A 95 -11.29 11.04 -24.85
CA GLY A 95 -10.38 10.97 -23.72
C GLY A 95 -10.76 11.93 -22.60
N ARG A 96 -11.09 13.18 -22.94
CA ARG A 96 -11.51 14.20 -21.97
C ARG A 96 -12.87 13.90 -21.34
N VAL A 97 -13.81 13.38 -22.12
CA VAL A 97 -15.15 12.96 -21.67
C VAL A 97 -15.05 11.80 -20.69
N ARG A 98 -14.24 10.78 -21.01
CA ARG A 98 -14.00 9.62 -20.15
C ARG A 98 -13.33 10.00 -18.82
N GLU A 99 -12.36 10.91 -18.84
CA GLU A 99 -11.70 11.41 -17.62
C GLU A 99 -12.71 12.04 -16.64
N ARG A 100 -13.73 12.74 -17.15
CA ARG A 100 -14.78 13.35 -16.35
C ARG A 100 -15.90 12.40 -15.93
N GLY A 101 -15.85 11.14 -16.35
CA GLY A 101 -16.87 10.14 -16.04
C GLY A 101 -18.22 10.39 -16.70
N LEU A 102 -18.24 11.16 -17.81
CA LEU A 102 -19.45 11.40 -18.57
C LEU A 102 -19.88 10.14 -19.32
N ALA A 103 -21.19 10.03 -19.47
CA ALA A 103 -21.86 9.00 -20.23
C ALA A 103 -21.49 9.05 -21.71
N VAL A 104 -21.05 7.93 -22.30
CA VAL A 104 -20.72 7.86 -23.74
C VAL A 104 -21.47 6.70 -24.40
N PHE A 105 -22.12 7.02 -25.51
CA PHE A 105 -22.80 6.07 -26.39
C PHE A 105 -22.22 6.17 -27.80
N TYR A 106 -22.31 5.08 -28.56
CA TYR A 106 -21.75 4.98 -29.90
C TYR A 106 -22.84 4.54 -30.87
N ALA A 107 -22.88 5.16 -32.05
CA ALA A 107 -23.75 4.71 -33.13
C ALA A 107 -23.33 3.32 -33.64
N GLU A 108 -22.02 3.10 -33.77
CA GLU A 108 -21.42 1.84 -34.21
C GLU A 108 -20.16 1.50 -33.38
N PRO A 109 -19.69 0.25 -33.36
CA PRO A 109 -18.42 -0.09 -32.72
C PRO A 109 -17.25 0.67 -33.37
N PRO A 110 -16.37 1.33 -32.60
CA PRO A 110 -15.15 1.93 -33.12
C PRO A 110 -14.21 0.89 -33.75
N GLU A 111 -13.69 1.17 -34.95
CA GLU A 111 -12.81 0.26 -35.70
C GLU A 111 -11.38 0.81 -35.88
N ASP A 112 -11.22 2.13 -35.91
CA ASP A 112 -9.95 2.79 -36.22
C ASP A 112 -9.06 3.03 -34.99
N LEU A 113 -9.58 2.77 -33.79
CA LEU A 113 -8.87 2.96 -32.52
C LEU A 113 -9.14 1.81 -31.55
N PRO A 114 -8.12 1.35 -30.79
CA PRO A 114 -8.29 0.31 -29.78
C PRO A 114 -8.92 0.87 -28.49
N ILE A 115 -10.15 1.38 -28.59
CA ILE A 115 -10.90 1.90 -27.46
C ILE A 115 -11.86 0.85 -26.90
N ASP A 116 -11.77 0.59 -25.59
CA ASP A 116 -12.70 -0.28 -24.88
C ASP A 116 -14.12 0.32 -24.94
N VAL A 117 -15.11 -0.46 -25.37
CA VAL A 117 -16.51 -0.03 -25.52
C VAL A 117 -17.39 -0.89 -24.62
N PRO A 118 -18.00 -0.33 -23.56
CA PRO A 118 -18.82 -1.10 -22.64
C PRO A 118 -20.02 -1.74 -23.34
N GLU A 119 -20.38 -2.94 -22.90
CA GLU A 119 -21.61 -3.60 -23.34
C GLU A 119 -22.83 -2.70 -23.11
N GLY A 120 -23.73 -2.66 -24.10
CA GLY A 120 -24.94 -1.84 -24.06
C GLY A 120 -24.73 -0.35 -24.32
N THR A 121 -23.53 0.09 -24.72
CA THR A 121 -23.28 1.50 -25.11
C THR A 121 -23.23 1.74 -26.62
N VAL A 122 -23.24 0.68 -27.42
CA VAL A 122 -23.50 0.77 -28.87
C VAL A 122 -25.02 0.67 -29.05
N VAL A 123 -25.65 1.76 -29.49
CA VAL A 123 -27.10 1.89 -29.54
C VAL A 123 -27.49 2.97 -30.57
N SER A 124 -28.58 2.77 -31.29
CA SER A 124 -29.07 3.78 -32.23
C SER A 124 -29.52 5.04 -31.50
N ALA A 125 -29.41 6.21 -32.14
CA ALA A 125 -29.84 7.48 -31.55
C ALA A 125 -31.32 7.46 -31.16
N LEU A 126 -32.17 6.79 -31.96
CA LEU A 126 -33.60 6.67 -31.72
C LEU A 126 -33.89 5.79 -30.50
N ASP A 127 -33.28 4.61 -30.41
CA ASP A 127 -33.49 3.71 -29.28
C ASP A 127 -33.01 4.33 -27.97
N LEU A 128 -31.87 5.02 -28.01
CA LEU A 128 -31.35 5.75 -26.85
C LEU A 128 -32.29 6.89 -26.44
N ALA A 129 -32.78 7.69 -27.40
CA ALA A 129 -33.71 8.78 -27.13
C ALA A 129 -35.02 8.28 -26.51
N ILE A 130 -35.59 7.20 -27.04
CA ILE A 130 -36.79 6.54 -26.49
C ILE A 130 -36.52 6.03 -25.06
N ALA A 131 -35.38 5.38 -24.83
CA ALA A 131 -35.04 4.83 -23.52
C ALA A 131 -34.81 5.91 -22.45
N ILE A 132 -34.30 7.08 -22.84
CA ILE A 132 -34.21 8.27 -21.98
C ILE A 132 -35.62 8.82 -21.70
N GLY A 133 -36.46 8.98 -22.74
CA GLY A 133 -37.82 9.52 -22.61
C GLY A 133 -38.75 8.66 -21.74
N ARG A 134 -38.55 7.33 -21.73
CA ARG A 134 -39.32 6.39 -20.89
C ARG A 134 -38.86 6.33 -19.43
N GLY A 135 -37.80 7.06 -19.05
CA GLY A 135 -37.22 6.96 -17.71
C GLY A 135 -36.56 5.60 -17.41
N THR A 136 -36.47 4.70 -18.41
CA THR A 136 -35.80 3.40 -18.30
C THR A 136 -34.29 3.52 -18.16
N GLY A 137 -33.73 4.70 -18.47
CA GLY A 137 -32.38 5.11 -18.14
C GLY A 137 -31.31 4.14 -18.62
N VAL A 138 -30.87 4.26 -19.88
CA VAL A 138 -29.58 3.67 -20.26
C VAL A 138 -28.51 4.46 -19.52
N ARG A 139 -28.09 3.96 -18.36
CA ARG A 139 -26.98 4.54 -17.60
C ARG A 139 -25.71 3.87 -18.10
N PRO A 140 -24.82 4.56 -18.81
CA PRO A 140 -23.54 3.98 -19.14
C PRO A 140 -22.78 3.75 -17.84
N ARG A 141 -22.38 2.50 -17.61
CA ARG A 141 -21.46 2.20 -16.51
C ARG A 141 -20.11 2.80 -16.88
N PRO A 142 -19.54 3.73 -16.08
CA PRO A 142 -18.23 4.28 -16.38
C PRO A 142 -17.21 3.14 -16.49
N ILE A 143 -16.34 3.20 -17.52
CA ILE A 143 -15.19 2.29 -17.66
C ILE A 143 -14.27 2.53 -16.46
N ARG A 144 -14.49 1.79 -15.39
CA ARG A 144 -13.47 1.59 -14.37
C ARG A 144 -12.60 0.49 -14.93
N ARG A 145 -11.32 0.77 -15.24
CA ARG A 145 -10.30 -0.29 -15.17
C ARG A 145 -10.59 -1.05 -13.86
N PRO A 146 -10.71 -2.39 -13.85
CA PRO A 146 -11.00 -3.10 -12.62
C PRO A 146 -9.91 -2.77 -11.62
N ARG A 147 -10.18 -1.80 -10.75
CA ARG A 147 -9.33 -1.48 -9.63
C ARG A 147 -9.61 -2.60 -8.65
N VAL A 148 -8.63 -3.47 -8.46
CA VAL A 148 -8.70 -4.42 -7.37
C VAL A 148 -8.60 -3.59 -6.09
N ALA A 149 -9.75 -3.34 -5.47
CA ALA A 149 -9.78 -2.71 -4.16
C ALA A 149 -9.08 -3.66 -3.19
N ALA A 150 -8.03 -3.17 -2.53
CA ALA A 150 -7.36 -3.86 -1.45
C ALA A 150 -7.66 -3.14 -0.15
N LEU A 151 -7.94 -3.88 0.91
CA LEU A 151 -8.11 -3.32 2.24
C LEU A 151 -6.73 -3.27 2.93
N PRO A 152 -6.25 -2.08 3.32
CA PRO A 152 -4.97 -1.96 4.00
C PRO A 152 -5.10 -2.29 5.50
N THR A 153 -4.12 -3.02 6.01
CA THR A 153 -3.93 -3.30 7.44
C THR A 153 -2.51 -2.95 7.88
N ALA A 154 -2.30 -2.84 9.19
CA ALA A 154 -0.97 -2.75 9.78
C ALA A 154 -0.83 -3.79 10.89
N ASP A 155 0.27 -4.53 10.89
CA ASP A 155 0.62 -5.54 11.91
C ASP A 155 1.94 -5.18 12.59
N ILE A 156 2.12 -5.54 13.86
CA ILE A 156 3.34 -5.24 14.61
C ILE A 156 4.01 -6.52 15.11
N VAL A 157 5.27 -6.71 14.76
CA VAL A 157 6.17 -7.63 15.46
C VAL A 157 6.92 -6.82 16.52
N ILE A 158 6.59 -7.05 17.79
CA ILE A 158 7.27 -6.39 18.91
C ILE A 158 7.97 -7.41 19.80
N PHE A 159 9.27 -7.23 19.97
CA PHE A 159 10.12 -8.08 20.79
C PHE A 159 10.56 -7.39 22.08
N THR A 160 10.66 -8.19 23.14
CA THR A 160 11.33 -7.81 24.38
C THR A 160 12.06 -9.01 24.98
N ILE A 161 12.89 -8.77 25.99
CA ILE A 161 13.57 -9.85 26.73
C ILE A 161 12.90 -9.98 28.10
N ARG A 162 12.41 -11.17 28.39
CA ARG A 162 11.82 -11.54 29.68
C ARG A 162 12.45 -12.83 30.17
N LEU A 163 12.83 -12.87 31.44
CA LEU A 163 13.47 -14.03 32.07
C LEU A 163 14.67 -14.57 31.26
N GLY A 164 15.45 -13.67 30.63
CA GLY A 164 16.62 -14.02 29.82
C GLY A 164 16.30 -14.63 28.44
N ARG A 165 15.05 -14.60 28.01
CA ARG A 165 14.58 -15.14 26.72
C ARG A 165 13.89 -14.07 25.88
N LEU A 166 14.02 -14.18 24.56
CA LEU A 166 13.29 -13.32 23.63
C LEU A 166 11.81 -13.71 23.63
N HIS A 167 10.95 -12.72 23.85
CA HIS A 167 9.51 -12.84 23.78
C HIS A 167 8.95 -11.93 22.70
N VAL A 168 7.86 -12.36 22.07
CA VAL A 168 7.06 -11.58 21.12
C VAL A 168 5.66 -11.35 21.69
N LEU A 169 5.11 -10.17 21.49
CA LEU A 169 3.72 -9.89 21.83
C LEU A 169 2.79 -10.53 20.82
N LEU A 170 1.85 -11.32 21.30
CA LEU A 170 0.82 -11.94 20.48
C LEU A 170 -0.55 -11.72 21.10
N VAL A 171 -1.57 -11.66 20.24
CA VAL A 171 -2.98 -11.59 20.63
C VAL A 171 -3.68 -12.87 20.20
N LYS A 172 -4.61 -13.36 21.03
CA LYS A 172 -5.48 -14.48 20.69
C LYS A 172 -6.72 -13.93 19.98
N ARG A 173 -6.98 -14.41 18.77
CA ARG A 173 -8.12 -13.97 17.96
C ARG A 173 -9.45 -14.42 18.58
N GLY A 174 -10.35 -13.48 18.85
CA GLY A 174 -11.72 -13.76 19.29
C GLY A 174 -12.72 -14.03 18.16
N THR A 175 -12.34 -13.73 16.91
CA THR A 175 -13.25 -13.74 15.76
C THR A 175 -12.72 -14.60 14.61
N ASP A 176 -13.63 -15.05 13.74
CA ASP A 176 -13.28 -15.75 12.50
C ASP A 176 -12.74 -14.78 11.44
N PRO A 177 -11.88 -15.24 10.53
CA PRO A 177 -11.27 -16.58 10.45
C PRO A 177 -10.21 -16.80 11.54
N PHE A 178 -9.77 -18.05 11.73
CA PHE A 178 -8.72 -18.43 12.70
C PHE A 178 -9.05 -18.07 14.16
N ARG A 179 -10.31 -18.12 14.55
CA ARG A 179 -10.72 -17.93 15.94
C ARG A 179 -9.92 -18.86 16.86
N GLY A 180 -9.40 -18.31 17.96
CA GLY A 180 -8.60 -19.02 18.95
C GLY A 180 -7.12 -19.20 18.60
N LYS A 181 -6.69 -18.94 17.36
CA LYS A 181 -5.25 -18.87 17.01
C LYS A 181 -4.62 -17.59 17.55
N LEU A 182 -3.30 -17.63 17.69
CA LEU A 182 -2.49 -16.44 17.99
C LEU A 182 -2.29 -15.59 16.73
N ALA A 183 -2.06 -14.30 16.89
CA ALA A 183 -1.77 -13.36 15.82
C ALA A 183 -0.84 -12.26 16.33
N LEU A 184 -0.15 -11.58 15.41
CA LEU A 184 0.48 -10.31 15.70
C LEU A 184 -0.63 -9.27 16.01
N PRO A 185 -0.38 -8.32 16.91
CA PRO A 185 -1.27 -7.18 17.09
C PRO A 185 -1.40 -6.41 15.77
N GLY A 186 -2.62 -6.07 15.38
CA GLY A 186 -2.85 -5.43 14.09
C GLY A 186 -4.28 -5.45 13.60
N GLY A 187 -4.57 -4.56 12.65
CA GLY A 187 -5.91 -4.33 12.17
C GLY A 187 -6.00 -3.38 10.98
N PHE A 188 -7.23 -2.98 10.66
CA PHE A 188 -7.53 -2.19 9.46
C PHE A 188 -7.25 -0.71 9.68
N VAL A 189 -6.79 -0.05 8.62
CA VAL A 189 -6.63 1.41 8.60
C VAL A 189 -8.01 2.08 8.69
N ARG A 190 -8.15 3.08 9.56
CA ARG A 190 -9.36 3.92 9.65
C ARG A 190 -9.22 5.18 8.79
N PRO A 191 -10.34 5.83 8.38
CA PRO A 191 -10.27 7.09 7.64
C PRO A 191 -9.45 8.14 8.39
N GLY A 192 -8.46 8.73 7.71
CA GLY A 192 -7.62 9.78 8.27
C GLY A 192 -6.37 9.31 9.02
N GLU A 193 -6.10 8.00 9.10
CA GLU A 193 -4.90 7.45 9.74
C GLU A 193 -3.84 7.02 8.72
N SER A 194 -2.56 7.18 9.07
CA SER A 194 -1.45 6.52 8.39
C SER A 194 -1.34 5.04 8.81
N LEU A 195 -0.46 4.27 8.15
CA LEU A 195 -0.18 2.88 8.57
C LEU A 195 0.53 2.84 9.93
N GLU A 196 1.39 3.81 10.20
CA GLU A 196 2.07 4.01 11.48
C GLU A 196 1.07 4.32 12.60
N ASP A 197 0.13 5.24 12.35
CA ASP A 197 -0.93 5.58 13.30
C ASP A 197 -1.84 4.37 13.56
N THR A 198 -2.19 3.65 12.50
CA THR A 198 -2.95 2.41 12.58
C THR A 198 -2.24 1.38 13.45
N ALA A 199 -0.95 1.13 13.20
CA ALA A 199 -0.16 0.20 13.99
C ALA A 199 -0.15 0.58 15.49
N MET A 200 0.15 1.84 15.81
CA MET A 200 0.21 2.31 17.20
C MET A 200 -1.16 2.26 17.89
N ARG A 201 -2.24 2.57 17.17
CA ARG A 201 -3.60 2.45 17.68
C ARG A 201 -3.96 1.00 17.98
N GLU A 202 -3.77 0.09 17.02
CA GLU A 202 -4.08 -1.34 17.20
C GLU A 202 -3.27 -1.94 18.35
N LEU A 203 -1.99 -1.59 18.48
CA LEU A 203 -1.16 -2.00 19.63
C LEU A 203 -1.79 -1.59 20.97
N LYS A 204 -2.21 -0.33 21.08
CA LYS A 204 -2.83 0.20 22.30
C LYS A 204 -4.20 -0.43 22.55
N GLU A 205 -5.04 -0.53 21.52
CA GLU A 205 -6.40 -1.08 21.61
C GLU A 205 -6.40 -2.57 21.95
N GLU A 206 -5.48 -3.38 21.44
CA GLU A 206 -5.50 -4.83 21.67
C GLU A 206 -4.75 -5.27 22.93
N THR A 207 -3.78 -4.47 23.40
CA THR A 207 -2.82 -4.91 24.43
C THR A 207 -2.73 -3.98 25.64
N GLY A 208 -3.37 -2.81 25.57
CA GLY A 208 -3.30 -1.78 26.61
C GLY A 208 -1.93 -1.13 26.76
N LEU A 209 -0.96 -1.51 25.92
CA LEU A 209 0.43 -1.09 26.04
C LEU A 209 0.56 0.39 25.64
N ASP A 210 1.17 1.19 26.53
CA ASP A 210 1.51 2.56 26.21
C ASP A 210 2.62 2.57 25.14
N SER A 211 2.27 3.12 23.97
CA SER A 211 3.18 3.24 22.85
C SER A 211 4.27 4.30 23.04
N SER A 212 4.23 5.07 24.13
CA SER A 212 5.24 6.07 24.46
C SER A 212 6.63 5.43 24.64
N GLY A 213 7.55 5.76 23.73
CA GLY A 213 8.91 5.21 23.73
C GLY A 213 9.12 3.98 22.82
N ILE A 214 8.08 3.41 22.23
CA ILE A 214 8.23 2.39 21.19
C ILE A 214 8.57 3.06 19.86
N ARG A 215 9.67 2.61 19.25
CA ARG A 215 10.09 3.05 17.92
C ARG A 215 9.77 1.98 16.90
N LEU A 216 8.71 2.21 16.12
CA LEU A 216 8.37 1.37 14.99
C LEU A 216 9.37 1.57 13.85
N ARG A 217 9.73 0.47 13.20
CA ARG A 217 10.47 0.46 11.93
C ARG A 217 9.65 -0.35 10.93
N GLN A 218 9.35 0.20 9.76
CA GLN A 218 8.68 -0.60 8.73
C GLN A 218 9.53 -1.83 8.38
N LEU A 219 8.92 -3.01 8.46
CA LEU A 219 9.54 -4.28 8.12
C LEU A 219 9.40 -4.55 6.62
N HIS A 220 8.15 -4.75 6.18
CA HIS A 220 7.78 -5.02 4.79
C HIS A 220 6.27 -4.85 4.58
N THR A 221 5.83 -4.83 3.32
CA THR A 221 4.42 -4.85 2.93
C THR A 221 4.09 -6.18 2.26
N TYR A 222 3.22 -6.97 2.90
CA TYR A 222 2.80 -8.29 2.44
C TYR A 222 1.49 -8.18 1.67
N SER A 223 1.51 -8.66 0.43
CA SER A 223 0.43 -8.44 -0.54
C SER A 223 0.08 -9.69 -1.35
N HIS A 224 0.42 -10.89 -0.86
CA HIS A 224 0.06 -12.14 -1.52
C HIS A 224 -1.49 -12.26 -1.63
N PRO A 225 -2.07 -12.54 -2.82
CA PRO A 225 -3.53 -12.54 -3.00
C PRO A 225 -4.32 -13.46 -2.08
N GLN A 226 -3.69 -14.54 -1.60
CA GLN A 226 -4.32 -15.55 -0.75
C GLN A 226 -3.89 -15.44 0.73
N ARG A 227 -3.22 -14.34 1.13
CA ARG A 227 -2.76 -14.20 2.53
C ARG A 227 -3.90 -14.19 3.54
N ASP A 228 -5.06 -13.69 3.12
CA ASP A 228 -6.24 -13.56 3.94
C ASP A 228 -7.47 -14.14 3.22
N PRO A 229 -8.20 -15.09 3.83
CA PRO A 229 -9.36 -15.71 3.20
C PRO A 229 -10.57 -14.75 3.07
N ARG A 230 -10.54 -13.58 3.72
CA ARG A 230 -11.62 -12.58 3.65
C ARG A 230 -11.58 -11.76 2.35
N GLY A 231 -10.51 -11.84 1.57
CA GLY A 231 -10.37 -11.15 0.28
C GLY A 231 -9.01 -10.49 0.10
N ARG A 232 -8.95 -9.49 -0.78
CA ARG A 232 -7.70 -8.75 -1.07
C ARG A 232 -7.34 -7.83 0.09
N ILE A 233 -6.47 -8.32 0.97
CA ILE A 233 -5.91 -7.54 2.09
C ILE A 233 -4.41 -7.38 1.87
N VAL A 234 -3.90 -6.18 2.13
CA VAL A 234 -2.47 -5.85 2.09
C VAL A 234 -2.08 -5.35 3.47
N THR A 235 -1.09 -5.98 4.10
CA THR A 235 -0.60 -5.54 5.41
C THR A 235 0.78 -4.94 5.30
N THR A 236 1.01 -3.80 5.96
CA THR A 236 2.36 -3.30 6.23
C THR A 236 2.72 -3.68 7.65
N ALA A 237 3.74 -4.53 7.78
CA ALA A 237 4.23 -4.93 9.10
C ALA A 237 5.29 -3.95 9.60
N PHE A 238 5.27 -3.70 10.90
CA PHE A 238 6.27 -2.92 11.62
C PHE A 238 7.02 -3.80 12.62
N LEU A 239 8.28 -3.46 12.86
CA LEU A 239 9.13 -4.09 13.85
C LEU A 239 9.40 -3.09 14.98
N ALA A 240 9.27 -3.56 16.21
CA ALA A 240 9.78 -2.92 17.40
C ALA A 240 10.62 -3.91 18.23
N ILE A 241 11.69 -3.42 18.84
CA ILE A 241 12.47 -4.16 19.82
C ILE A 241 12.80 -3.20 20.95
N ALA A 242 12.30 -3.51 22.16
CA ALA A 242 12.39 -2.59 23.29
C ALA A 242 12.54 -3.31 24.64
N PRO A 243 13.28 -2.73 25.59
CA PRO A 243 13.44 -3.26 26.93
C PRO A 243 12.25 -2.91 27.82
N ASN A 244 12.08 -3.66 28.92
CA ASN A 244 11.19 -3.30 30.03
C ASN A 244 9.74 -2.99 29.62
N LEU A 245 9.23 -3.67 28.60
CA LEU A 245 7.83 -3.50 28.20
C LEU A 245 6.91 -4.07 29.29
N PRO A 246 5.84 -3.32 29.66
CA PRO A 246 4.96 -3.69 30.76
C PRO A 246 4.20 -4.98 30.48
N GLU A 247 3.56 -5.52 31.52
CA GLU A 247 2.54 -6.56 31.30
C GLU A 247 1.43 -6.01 30.42
N VAL A 248 0.89 -6.88 29.57
CA VAL A 248 -0.19 -6.55 28.65
C VAL A 248 -1.50 -7.07 29.20
N THR A 249 -2.56 -6.33 28.93
CA THR A 249 -3.93 -6.74 29.23
C THR A 249 -4.75 -6.59 27.98
N GLY A 250 -5.48 -7.64 27.61
CA GLY A 250 -6.43 -7.55 26.52
C GLY A 250 -7.49 -6.51 26.84
N ALA A 251 -7.72 -5.52 25.98
CA ALA A 251 -8.68 -4.45 26.30
C ALA A 251 -10.15 -4.88 26.21
N THR A 252 -10.44 -6.08 25.70
CA THR A 252 -11.79 -6.66 25.67
C THR A 252 -11.73 -8.17 25.91
N ASP A 253 -12.81 -8.75 26.44
CA ASP A 253 -12.93 -10.19 26.75
C ASP A 253 -12.64 -11.12 25.53
N ALA A 254 -12.72 -10.57 24.31
CA ALA A 254 -12.49 -11.26 23.06
C ALA A 254 -11.02 -11.38 22.64
N TYR A 255 -10.12 -10.53 23.16
CA TYR A 255 -8.70 -10.53 22.79
C TYR A 255 -7.84 -10.72 24.04
N ARG A 256 -7.13 -11.83 24.15
CA ARG A 256 -6.09 -12.01 25.18
C ARG A 256 -4.74 -11.66 24.56
N ALA A 257 -4.06 -10.65 25.09
CA ALA A 257 -2.67 -10.33 24.74
C ALA A 257 -1.72 -11.03 25.72
N ASP A 258 -0.61 -11.57 25.22
CA ASP A 258 0.41 -12.21 26.06
C ASP A 258 1.81 -12.09 25.44
N TRP A 259 2.83 -12.12 26.29
CA TRP A 259 4.22 -12.21 25.89
C TRP A 259 4.59 -13.69 25.74
N VAL A 260 4.86 -14.12 24.52
CA VAL A 260 5.15 -15.53 24.19
C VAL A 260 6.62 -15.70 23.86
N GLU A 261 7.29 -16.67 24.45
CA GLU A 261 8.69 -17.01 24.12
C GLU A 261 8.80 -17.35 22.62
N VAL A 262 9.83 -16.79 21.97
CA VAL A 262 10.04 -16.98 20.54
C VAL A 262 10.65 -18.35 20.28
N GLU A 263 9.83 -19.26 19.74
CA GLU A 263 10.22 -20.63 19.39
C GLU A 263 9.77 -21.00 17.97
N GLU A 264 10.48 -21.93 17.33
CA GLU A 264 10.17 -22.42 15.98
C GLU A 264 8.75 -22.98 15.83
N SER A 265 8.19 -23.51 16.92
CA SER A 265 6.83 -24.05 16.99
C SER A 265 5.74 -23.02 16.65
N LEU A 266 6.04 -21.71 16.73
CA LEU A 266 5.11 -20.65 16.36
C LEU A 266 4.83 -20.63 14.85
N TRP A 267 5.81 -21.01 14.01
CA TRP A 267 5.72 -20.89 12.55
C TRP A 267 5.94 -22.19 11.76
N GLN A 268 6.47 -23.26 12.38
CA GLN A 268 6.59 -24.58 11.73
C GLN A 268 5.28 -25.40 11.80
N ASN A 269 5.17 -26.43 10.95
CA ASN A 269 4.09 -27.44 10.97
C ASN A 269 2.66 -26.87 10.93
N GLY A 270 2.41 -25.86 10.10
CA GLY A 270 1.09 -25.23 9.96
C GLY A 270 0.78 -24.16 11.02
N GLY A 271 1.75 -23.84 11.89
CA GLY A 271 1.83 -22.64 12.72
C GLY A 271 0.69 -22.42 13.72
N ARG A 272 1.04 -21.97 14.93
CA ARG A 272 0.05 -21.49 15.91
C ARG A 272 -0.52 -20.12 15.55
N LEU A 273 0.14 -19.43 14.62
CA LEU A 273 -0.21 -18.11 14.16
C LEU A 273 -1.27 -18.14 13.05
N ALA A 274 -2.16 -17.14 13.05
CA ALA A 274 -3.16 -16.92 12.02
C ALA A 274 -2.55 -16.32 10.75
N PHE A 275 -3.24 -16.49 9.61
CA PHE A 275 -2.83 -15.93 8.32
C PHE A 275 -1.39 -16.32 7.93
N ASP A 276 -0.63 -15.38 7.37
CA ASP A 276 0.80 -15.46 7.08
C ASP A 276 1.68 -14.91 8.22
N HIS A 277 1.14 -14.71 9.43
CA HIS A 277 1.88 -14.07 10.52
C HIS A 277 3.13 -14.85 10.97
N GLY A 278 3.16 -16.16 10.72
CA GLY A 278 4.38 -16.97 10.92
C GLY A 278 5.53 -16.58 10.00
N VAL A 279 5.25 -16.11 8.79
CA VAL A 279 6.26 -15.56 7.85
C VAL A 279 6.72 -14.20 8.34
N ILE A 280 5.77 -13.32 8.68
CA ILE A 280 6.05 -11.97 9.19
C ILE A 280 6.91 -12.03 10.45
N LEU A 281 6.60 -12.95 11.38
CA LEU A 281 7.38 -13.13 12.60
C LEU A 281 8.82 -13.58 12.31
N GLN A 282 9.02 -14.53 11.39
CA GLN A 282 10.37 -15.00 11.03
C GLN A 282 11.21 -13.88 10.42
N GLU A 283 10.64 -13.11 9.51
CA GLU A 283 11.32 -11.96 8.90
C GLU A 283 11.60 -10.86 9.92
N GLY A 284 10.66 -10.60 10.82
CA GLY A 284 10.82 -9.66 11.93
C GLY A 284 11.93 -10.10 12.89
N LEU A 285 12.00 -11.39 13.23
CA LEU A 285 13.05 -11.97 14.07
C LEU A 285 14.42 -11.82 13.41
N GLU A 286 14.53 -12.16 12.12
CA GLU A 286 15.78 -12.01 11.39
C GLU A 286 16.22 -10.54 11.31
N ARG A 287 15.28 -9.62 11.06
CA ARG A 287 15.58 -8.19 11.08
C ARG A 287 16.01 -7.71 12.47
N ALA A 288 15.38 -8.19 13.55
CA ALA A 288 15.79 -7.87 14.91
C ALA A 288 17.22 -8.35 15.20
N ARG A 289 17.58 -9.55 14.74
CA ARG A 289 18.95 -10.08 14.86
C ARG A 289 19.95 -9.20 14.11
N GLN A 290 19.66 -8.81 12.88
CA GLN A 290 20.48 -7.91 12.08
C GLN A 290 20.67 -6.53 12.74
N LEU A 291 19.63 -6.00 13.39
CA LEU A 291 19.76 -4.76 14.15
C LEU A 291 20.83 -4.87 15.24
N LEU A 292 20.91 -5.99 15.96
CA LEU A 292 21.97 -6.20 16.97
C LEU A 292 23.35 -6.43 16.34
N GLU A 293 23.42 -7.01 15.13
CA GLU A 293 24.69 -7.20 14.41
C GLU A 293 25.32 -5.87 14.00
N HIS A 294 24.50 -4.92 13.56
CA HIS A 294 24.97 -3.69 12.93
C HIS A 294 24.81 -2.43 13.78
N THR A 295 24.06 -2.47 14.87
CA THR A 295 23.77 -1.29 15.71
C THR A 295 23.97 -1.57 17.19
N THR A 296 23.94 -0.51 17.99
CA THR A 296 24.07 -0.60 19.45
C THR A 296 22.76 -0.84 20.19
N VAL A 297 21.68 -1.25 19.50
CA VAL A 297 20.33 -1.49 20.10
C VAL A 297 20.35 -2.51 21.24
N GLY A 298 21.31 -3.46 21.25
CA GLY A 298 21.48 -4.38 22.38
C GLY A 298 21.77 -3.67 23.72
N LEU A 299 22.37 -2.47 23.67
CA LEU A 299 22.60 -1.65 24.86
C LEU A 299 21.32 -1.04 25.44
N ASP A 300 20.21 -1.02 24.71
CA ASP A 300 18.92 -0.54 25.24
C ASP A 300 18.39 -1.50 26.31
N PHE A 301 18.73 -2.80 26.21
CA PHE A 301 18.36 -3.84 27.18
C PHE A 301 19.24 -3.87 28.43
N CYS A 302 20.33 -3.09 28.43
CA CYS A 302 21.20 -2.97 29.59
C CYS A 302 20.78 -1.78 30.47
N GLY A 303 21.00 -1.90 31.78
CA GLY A 303 20.88 -0.76 32.69
C GLY A 303 21.93 0.33 32.42
N LYS A 304 21.84 1.46 33.15
CA LYS A 304 22.82 2.57 33.03
C LYS A 304 24.28 2.10 33.18
N HIS A 305 24.49 1.12 34.05
CA HIS A 305 25.77 0.44 34.25
C HIS A 305 25.57 -1.07 34.13
N PHE A 306 26.37 -1.70 33.28
CA PHE A 306 26.25 -3.12 32.96
C PHE A 306 27.62 -3.78 32.78
N THR A 307 27.65 -5.09 32.92
CA THR A 307 28.80 -5.95 32.63
C THR A 307 28.75 -6.43 31.18
N ILE A 308 29.91 -6.79 30.61
CA ILE A 308 29.95 -7.42 29.27
C ILE A 308 29.16 -8.74 29.26
N SER A 309 29.07 -9.44 30.39
CA SER A 309 28.28 -10.67 30.52
C SER A 309 26.77 -10.40 30.37
N GLU A 310 26.24 -9.37 31.02
CA GLU A 310 24.83 -8.95 30.86
C GLU A 310 24.54 -8.56 29.41
N LEU A 311 25.44 -7.81 28.76
CA LEU A 311 25.30 -7.49 27.33
C LEU A 311 25.34 -8.76 26.46
N ARG A 312 26.23 -9.70 26.75
CA ARG A 312 26.29 -10.98 26.02
C ARG A 312 24.99 -11.76 26.15
N GLU A 313 24.38 -11.79 27.32
CA GLU A 313 23.10 -12.47 27.57
C GLU A 313 21.96 -11.88 26.71
N VAL A 314 21.94 -10.55 26.53
CA VAL A 314 21.01 -9.90 25.58
C VAL A 314 21.21 -10.42 24.15
N TYR A 315 22.46 -10.46 23.69
CA TYR A 315 22.80 -10.95 22.35
C TYR A 315 22.44 -12.43 22.19
N GLU A 316 22.73 -13.27 23.19
CA GLU A 316 22.37 -14.70 23.17
C GLU A 316 20.85 -14.90 23.16
N ALA A 317 20.09 -14.10 23.91
CA ALA A 317 18.64 -14.17 23.94
C ALA A 317 18.02 -13.85 22.58
N VAL A 318 18.47 -12.78 21.91
CA VAL A 318 17.91 -12.38 20.60
C VAL A 318 18.41 -13.28 19.46
N TRP A 319 19.68 -13.66 19.47
CA TRP A 319 20.25 -14.51 18.42
C TRP A 319 19.84 -15.98 18.56
N GLY A 320 19.43 -16.43 19.75
CA GLY A 320 19.05 -17.81 20.00
C GLY A 320 20.23 -18.78 19.99
N VAL A 321 21.47 -18.29 20.07
CA VAL A 321 22.69 -19.11 20.04
C VAL A 321 23.67 -18.65 21.10
N LYS A 322 24.44 -19.59 21.65
CA LYS A 322 25.50 -19.28 22.61
C LYS A 322 26.67 -18.59 21.92
N VAL A 323 27.22 -17.58 22.60
CA VAL A 323 28.33 -16.78 22.10
C VAL A 323 29.56 -17.04 22.96
N ASN A 324 30.71 -17.27 22.33
CA ASN A 324 31.97 -17.44 23.05
C ASN A 324 32.30 -16.17 23.88
N PRO A 325 32.41 -16.26 25.22
CA PRO A 325 32.56 -15.07 26.08
C PRO A 325 33.82 -14.25 25.78
N GLN A 326 34.96 -14.92 25.53
CA GLN A 326 36.24 -14.26 25.28
C GLN A 326 36.23 -13.48 23.96
N ASN A 327 35.71 -14.11 22.89
CA ASN A 327 35.58 -13.47 21.59
C ASN A 327 34.62 -12.28 21.63
N PHE A 328 33.48 -12.42 22.32
CA PHE A 328 32.52 -11.35 22.51
C PHE A 328 33.13 -10.17 23.26
N GLN A 329 33.77 -10.44 24.40
CA GLN A 329 34.45 -9.42 25.20
C GLN A 329 35.52 -8.67 24.40
N ARG A 330 36.35 -9.40 23.64
CA ARG A 330 37.36 -8.79 22.77
C ARG A 330 36.72 -7.87 21.73
N LYS A 331 35.66 -8.32 21.05
CA LYS A 331 34.96 -7.47 20.07
C LYS A 331 34.36 -6.22 20.72
N VAL A 332 33.59 -6.38 21.80
CA VAL A 332 32.94 -5.26 22.50
C VAL A 332 33.95 -4.18 22.91
N ARG A 333 35.12 -4.59 23.43
CA ARG A 333 36.16 -3.64 23.87
C ARG A 333 36.91 -2.99 22.73
N ASN A 334 37.12 -3.71 21.63
CA ASN A 334 37.91 -3.23 20.51
C ASN A 334 37.08 -2.41 19.50
N THR A 335 35.75 -2.48 19.57
CA THR A 335 34.87 -1.64 18.74
C THR A 335 34.80 -0.23 19.31
N THR A 336 35.39 0.72 18.59
CA THR A 336 35.42 2.14 18.96
C THR A 336 34.03 2.69 19.24
N GLY A 337 33.88 3.36 20.37
CA GLY A 337 32.63 4.02 20.75
C GLY A 337 31.49 3.09 21.15
N PHE A 338 31.67 1.77 21.18
CA PHE A 338 30.59 0.84 21.56
C PHE A 338 30.26 0.96 23.06
N VAL A 339 31.26 0.81 23.92
CA VAL A 339 31.11 0.90 25.38
C VAL A 339 32.21 1.74 26.00
N VAL A 340 31.92 2.34 27.16
CA VAL A 340 32.92 3.09 27.96
C VAL A 340 33.07 2.41 29.31
N LYS A 341 34.31 2.04 29.64
CA LYS A 341 34.65 1.46 30.94
C LYS A 341 34.44 2.49 32.05
N THR A 342 33.81 2.08 33.15
CA THR A 342 33.62 2.91 34.34
C THR A 342 34.69 2.62 35.40
N LYS A 343 34.74 3.44 36.45
CA LYS A 343 35.58 3.18 37.63
C LYS A 343 34.96 2.14 38.59
N GLU A 344 33.68 1.83 38.41
CA GLU A 344 32.91 0.97 39.30
C GLU A 344 33.11 -0.51 38.96
N LYS A 345 32.97 -1.35 39.98
CA LYS A 345 32.94 -2.81 39.85
C LYS A 345 31.75 -3.35 40.63
N ARG A 346 31.12 -4.41 40.11
CA ARG A 346 30.05 -5.13 40.81
C ARG A 346 30.62 -6.41 41.41
N THR A 347 30.49 -6.57 42.72
CA THR A 347 30.79 -7.83 43.41
C THR A 347 29.75 -8.87 43.03
N SER A 348 30.15 -9.93 42.33
CA SER A 348 29.34 -11.13 42.12
C SER A 348 29.68 -12.19 43.18
N ARG A 349 28.69 -13.01 43.59
CA ARG A 349 28.91 -14.18 44.46
C ARG A 349 29.27 -15.42 43.62
N PRO A 350 30.10 -16.36 44.13
CA PRO A 350 31.51 -16.18 44.43
C PRO A 350 32.34 -16.02 43.13
N GLY A 351 33.10 -14.94 43.03
CA GLY A 351 33.98 -14.65 41.89
C GLY A 351 34.67 -13.29 42.01
N ALA A 352 35.62 -13.00 41.12
CA ALA A 352 36.28 -11.69 41.08
C ALA A 352 35.29 -10.59 40.69
N PRO A 353 35.41 -9.35 41.23
CA PRO A 353 34.51 -8.24 40.90
C PRO A 353 34.47 -7.95 39.40
N ALA A 354 33.27 -7.91 38.82
CA ALA A 354 33.07 -7.65 37.40
C ALA A 354 33.18 -6.15 37.08
N GLU A 355 33.91 -5.82 36.01
CA GLU A 355 34.02 -4.44 35.52
C GLU A 355 32.69 -3.93 34.95
N LEU A 356 32.30 -2.72 35.32
CA LEU A 356 31.09 -2.07 34.80
C LEU A 356 31.41 -1.13 33.64
N PHE A 357 30.49 -1.10 32.69
CA PHE A 357 30.51 -0.31 31.47
C PHE A 357 29.22 0.50 31.36
N ARG A 358 29.29 1.58 30.60
CA ARG A 358 28.13 2.36 30.17
C ARG A 358 28.11 2.49 28.65
N ARG A 359 26.97 2.93 28.11
CA ARG A 359 26.80 3.22 26.68
C ARG A 359 27.88 4.20 26.18
N GLY A 360 28.50 3.86 25.06
CA GLY A 360 29.39 4.76 24.32
C GLY A 360 28.66 5.64 23.30
N THR A 361 29.40 6.27 22.39
CA THR A 361 28.85 7.23 21.41
C THR A 361 28.43 6.59 20.10
N ALA A 362 28.75 5.32 19.86
CA ALA A 362 28.44 4.65 18.61
C ALA A 362 26.95 4.28 18.52
N HIS A 363 26.35 4.51 17.35
CA HIS A 363 25.03 4.01 16.97
C HIS A 363 25.09 2.83 16.00
N ILE A 364 26.18 2.74 15.24
CA ILE A 364 26.47 1.69 14.26
C ILE A 364 27.75 0.97 14.72
N LEU A 365 27.80 -0.35 14.54
CA LEU A 365 28.95 -1.18 14.86
C LEU A 365 29.80 -1.42 13.63
N TYR A 366 31.06 -0.98 13.69
CA TYR A 366 32.07 -1.25 12.66
C TYR A 366 33.37 -1.75 13.31
N PRO A 367 33.82 -2.99 13.01
CA PRO A 367 33.12 -4.00 12.21
C PRO A 367 31.85 -4.54 12.93
N PRO A 368 30.89 -5.11 12.19
CA PRO A 368 29.65 -5.64 12.78
C PRO A 368 29.89 -6.82 13.72
N MET A 369 28.98 -6.96 14.68
CA MET A 369 28.92 -8.08 15.61
C MET A 369 28.25 -9.28 14.95
N MET A 370 28.98 -10.01 14.10
CA MET A 370 28.42 -11.17 13.37
C MET A 370 28.00 -12.32 14.30
N ARG A 371 26.83 -12.91 14.05
CA ARG A 371 26.37 -14.15 14.69
C ARG A 371 27.30 -15.35 14.46
N PRO A 372 27.42 -16.28 15.43
CA PRO A 372 27.96 -17.61 15.20
C PRO A 372 27.24 -18.30 14.01
N GLY A 373 27.98 -18.94 13.10
CA GLY A 373 27.45 -19.55 11.87
C GLY A 373 27.55 -18.65 10.62
N GLN A 374 27.19 -17.37 10.72
CA GLN A 374 27.42 -16.39 9.64
C GLN A 374 28.92 -16.12 9.42
N GLN A 375 29.71 -16.10 10.49
CA GLN A 375 31.18 -15.96 10.42
C GLN A 375 31.86 -17.14 9.70
N GLN A 376 31.26 -18.34 9.71
CA GLN A 376 31.80 -19.49 8.99
C GLN A 376 31.49 -19.42 7.49
N ARG A 377 30.31 -18.91 7.11
CA ARG A 377 29.95 -18.67 5.70
C ARG A 377 30.83 -17.60 5.06
N THR A 378 30.98 -16.44 5.70
CA THR A 378 31.83 -15.36 5.18
C THR A 378 33.32 -15.74 5.11
N ARG A 379 33.81 -16.59 6.04
CA ARG A 379 35.17 -17.14 5.95
C ARG A 379 35.35 -18.16 4.82
N ARG A 380 34.33 -18.93 4.47
CA ARG A 380 34.37 -19.87 3.34
C ARG A 380 34.30 -19.14 1.99
N GLU A 381 33.51 -18.08 1.90
CA GLU A 381 33.41 -17.25 0.69
C GLU A 381 34.67 -16.42 0.42
N ASN A 382 35.44 -16.07 1.46
CA ASN A 382 36.70 -15.32 1.35
C ASN A 382 37.96 -16.20 1.31
N GLN A 383 37.85 -17.53 1.17
CA GLN A 383 39.03 -18.36 0.87
C GLN A 383 39.32 -18.24 -0.64
N PRO A 384 40.54 -17.83 -1.05
CA PRO A 384 40.89 -17.90 -2.47
C PRO A 384 40.78 -19.35 -2.91
N THR A 385 40.00 -19.58 -3.96
CA THR A 385 39.93 -20.86 -4.65
C THR A 385 41.33 -21.17 -5.16
N ASN A 386 42.10 -21.96 -4.41
CA ASN A 386 43.33 -22.55 -4.92
C ASN A 386 42.89 -23.56 -5.98
N MET A 387 42.80 -23.11 -7.22
CA MET A 387 42.80 -24.00 -8.38
C MET A 387 44.19 -24.65 -8.44
N VAL A 388 44.21 -25.96 -8.22
CA VAL A 388 45.30 -26.85 -8.62
C VAL A 388 45.03 -27.29 -10.05
#